data_AF-A0A9E5JFG5-F1
#
_entry.id   AF-A0A9E5JFG5-F1
#
_cell.length_a   1.000
_cell.length_b   1.000
_cell.length_c   1.000
_cell.angle_alpha   90.00
_cell.angle_beta   90.00
_cell.angle_gamma   90.00
#
_symmetry.space_group_name_H-M   'P 1'
#
loop_
_entity.id
_entity.type
_entity.pdbx_description
1 polymer ?
#
loop_
_entity_poly.entity_id
_entity_poly.type
_entity_poly.pdbx_seq_one_letter_code
_entity_poly.pdbx_strand_id
1 'polypeptide(L)'
;KYRGKDIAMVFQDPLSALNPVHTIGRQIAEALHIHSDISKEAALARAVELLEIVGIPRPAERAQSYPHEFSGGMRQRVMIALAIANQPKVILADEPTTALDVTVQAQILDVLKTARDMTGAAVVLVTHDLGVVAGLADRVAIMYGGKVVEIGNVDEVYASPAMPYTIGLLRSIPRIDGAESSRLTSIDGAPPSPVALPPGCAFAPRCPAAAPQCDASVPALVSISPTRMTACVRQTEIAGLQSSGKLFVEGPRHIAQSSSTDAVALEVRSLKKTFPLMKGSVLRRRVGSVYAVDGVDLVLREGRSLALVGESGCGKTTTLLEILNMVAPEAGTITVLGRNVAELSKKQRLEMRKDLQIVFQDPFASLDPRLPIGDAIAEPLANFGMPKAEQNQRVMELLELVGLQRDHASRYPSEFSGGQRQRIAIARALALNPKVIALDEPVSALDVSVRAGVLNLLAELQEKLNLSYLFVSHDLAVVQHVADDIAVMYLGGIVESGPVDEVFARPQHPYTQALLSAVPIPDPKVERVRKRIILQGDLPSPANPPTGCRFHTRCHVRATLSPELAAKCVSDRPELTSRKSSRVACHAPLN
;
A
#
# COMPACT_ATOMS: atom_id res chain seq x y z
N LYS A 1 -8.72 -36.25 4.47
CA LYS A 1 -7.44 -37.00 4.61
C LYS A 1 -6.22 -36.07 4.51
N TYR A 2 -6.02 -35.34 3.41
CA TYR A 2 -4.85 -34.46 3.23
C TYR A 2 -5.01 -33.04 3.76
N ARG A 3 -6.22 -32.45 3.65
CA ARG A 3 -6.52 -31.09 4.12
C ARG A 3 -6.40 -31.00 5.64
N GLY A 4 -5.72 -29.95 6.13
CA GLY A 4 -5.49 -29.69 7.55
C GLY A 4 -4.41 -30.56 8.19
N LYS A 5 -3.93 -31.61 7.51
CA LYS A 5 -2.87 -32.51 7.98
C LYS A 5 -1.60 -32.42 7.12
N ASP A 6 -1.70 -32.75 5.83
CA ASP A 6 -0.56 -32.67 4.90
C ASP A 6 -0.52 -31.33 4.15
N ILE A 7 -1.68 -30.68 3.97
CA ILE A 7 -1.81 -29.40 3.25
C ILE A 7 -2.56 -28.41 4.14
N ALA A 8 -1.95 -27.25 4.36
CA ALA A 8 -2.52 -26.13 5.09
C ALA A 8 -2.65 -24.89 4.21
N MET A 9 -3.53 -23.97 4.59
CA MET A 9 -3.77 -22.73 3.86
C MET A 9 -3.74 -21.53 4.82
N VAL A 10 -3.07 -20.46 4.40
CA VAL A 10 -3.12 -19.13 4.98
C VAL A 10 -3.90 -18.27 3.99
N PHE A 11 -5.14 -17.93 4.33
CA PHE A 11 -6.03 -17.09 3.51
C PHE A 11 -5.61 -15.61 3.51
N GLN A 12 -6.09 -14.88 2.51
CA GLN A 12 -5.86 -13.44 2.31
C GLN A 12 -6.51 -12.57 3.41
N ASP A 13 -7.73 -12.90 3.85
CA ASP A 13 -8.44 -12.15 4.89
C ASP A 13 -8.61 -12.97 6.19
N PRO A 14 -7.92 -12.59 7.27
CA PRO A 14 -8.08 -13.26 8.57
C PRO A 14 -9.44 -13.16 9.20
N LEU A 15 -10.22 -12.11 8.93
CA LEU A 15 -11.51 -11.93 9.58
C LEU A 15 -12.55 -12.92 9.08
N SER A 16 -12.54 -13.20 7.77
CA SER A 16 -13.40 -14.23 7.19
C SER A 16 -12.95 -15.65 7.56
N ALA A 17 -11.66 -15.87 7.83
CA ALA A 17 -11.12 -17.18 8.19
C ALA A 17 -11.29 -17.53 9.69
N LEU A 18 -11.23 -16.56 10.60
CA LEU A 18 -11.35 -16.78 12.04
C LEU A 18 -12.80 -16.69 12.52
N ASN A 19 -13.20 -17.60 13.40
CA ASN A 19 -14.54 -17.55 13.99
C ASN A 19 -14.63 -16.46 15.08
N PRO A 20 -15.45 -15.40 14.90
CA PRO A 20 -15.48 -14.26 15.81
C PRO A 20 -16.06 -14.58 17.19
N VAL A 21 -16.79 -15.69 17.34
CA VAL A 21 -17.44 -16.07 18.61
C VAL A 21 -16.61 -17.04 19.47
N HIS A 22 -15.42 -17.44 19.00
CA HIS A 22 -14.52 -18.33 19.72
C HIS A 22 -13.18 -17.65 20.00
N THR A 23 -12.57 -18.01 21.13
CA THR A 23 -11.25 -17.51 21.50
C THR A 23 -10.18 -18.11 20.59
N ILE A 24 -9.07 -17.39 20.42
CA ILE A 24 -7.98 -17.80 19.53
C ILE A 24 -7.39 -19.16 19.93
N GLY A 25 -7.10 -19.35 21.22
CA GLY A 25 -6.53 -20.61 21.72
C GLY A 25 -7.43 -21.80 21.48
N ARG A 26 -8.75 -21.61 21.57
CA ARG A 26 -9.73 -22.68 21.30
C ARG A 26 -9.73 -23.08 19.83
N GLN A 27 -9.67 -22.12 18.92
CA GLN A 27 -9.64 -22.39 17.47
C GLN A 27 -8.37 -23.15 17.07
N ILE A 28 -7.22 -22.80 17.64
CA ILE A 28 -5.96 -23.52 17.39
C ILE A 28 -6.00 -24.92 18.00
N ALA A 29 -6.48 -25.06 19.23
CA ALA A 29 -6.62 -26.37 19.89
C ALA A 29 -7.59 -27.30 19.15
N GLU A 30 -8.66 -26.77 18.58
CA GLU A 30 -9.62 -27.51 17.76
C GLU A 30 -8.95 -28.10 16.51
N ALA A 31 -8.12 -27.31 15.80
CA ALA A 31 -7.37 -27.79 14.65
C ALA A 31 -6.43 -28.96 14.99
N LEU A 32 -5.83 -28.97 16.20
CA LEU A 32 -5.00 -30.07 16.67
C LEU A 32 -5.82 -31.31 16.99
N HIS A 33 -6.96 -31.15 17.67
CA HIS A 33 -7.80 -32.25 18.14
C HIS A 33 -8.52 -32.99 17.01
N ILE A 34 -8.87 -32.29 15.92
CA ILE A 34 -9.50 -32.90 14.74
C ILE A 34 -8.55 -33.88 14.02
N HIS A 35 -7.24 -33.63 14.08
CA HIS A 35 -6.25 -34.33 13.25
C HIS A 35 -5.30 -35.25 14.04
N SER A 36 -5.33 -35.18 15.37
CA SER A 36 -4.43 -35.89 16.28
C SER A 36 -5.16 -36.34 17.54
N ASP A 37 -4.75 -37.48 18.10
CA ASP A 37 -5.31 -38.00 19.35
C ASP A 37 -4.61 -37.33 20.55
N ILE A 38 -4.97 -36.07 20.79
CA ILE A 38 -4.39 -35.19 21.82
C ILE A 38 -5.46 -34.77 22.83
N SER A 39 -5.11 -34.75 24.12
CA SER A 39 -6.04 -34.27 25.16
C SER A 39 -6.33 -32.78 25.01
N LYS A 40 -7.45 -32.31 25.58
CA LYS A 40 -7.85 -30.90 25.50
C LYS A 40 -6.81 -29.98 26.15
N GLU A 41 -6.25 -30.41 27.27
CA GLU A 41 -5.24 -29.67 28.03
C GLU A 41 -3.94 -29.56 27.23
N ALA A 42 -3.50 -30.66 26.61
CA ALA A 42 -2.30 -30.67 25.78
C ALA A 42 -2.49 -29.86 24.48
N ALA A 43 -3.68 -29.90 23.87
CA ALA A 43 -4.00 -29.09 22.70
C ALA A 43 -3.98 -27.58 23.00
N LEU A 44 -4.49 -27.18 24.17
CA LEU A 44 -4.47 -25.79 24.60
C LEU A 44 -3.05 -25.31 24.94
N ALA A 45 -2.26 -26.14 25.62
CA ALA A 45 -0.84 -25.85 25.86
C ALA A 45 -0.08 -25.67 24.55
N ARG A 46 -0.29 -26.58 23.59
CA ARG A 46 0.30 -26.49 22.25
C ARG A 46 -0.17 -25.26 21.48
N ALA A 47 -1.43 -24.85 21.65
CA ALA A 47 -1.93 -23.62 21.04
C ALA A 47 -1.17 -22.38 21.56
N VAL A 48 -0.86 -22.32 22.86
CA VAL A 48 -0.06 -21.25 23.45
C VAL A 48 1.36 -21.24 22.90
N GLU A 49 2.01 -22.41 22.79
CA GLU A 49 3.33 -22.55 22.16
C GLU A 49 3.34 -22.07 20.70
N LEU A 50 2.31 -22.42 19.93
CA LEU A 50 2.18 -21.99 18.53
C LEU A 50 2.02 -20.46 18.44
N LEU A 51 1.26 -19.85 19.35
CA LEU A 51 1.14 -18.40 19.44
C LEU A 51 2.48 -17.74 19.77
N GLU A 52 3.28 -18.35 20.64
CA GLU A 52 4.64 -17.90 20.95
C GLU A 52 5.56 -17.96 19.72
N ILE A 53 5.55 -19.09 19.00
CA ILE A 53 6.34 -19.32 17.78
C ILE A 53 6.08 -18.23 16.72
N VAL A 54 4.81 -17.88 16.50
CA VAL A 54 4.45 -16.85 15.51
C VAL A 54 4.63 -15.42 16.04
N GLY A 55 5.13 -15.26 17.26
CA GLY A 55 5.48 -13.98 17.87
C GLY A 55 4.29 -13.21 18.44
N ILE A 56 3.23 -13.89 18.91
CA ILE A 56 2.16 -13.23 19.66
C ILE A 56 2.66 -12.92 21.08
N PRO A 57 2.65 -11.64 21.52
CA PRO A 57 3.11 -11.29 22.86
C PRO A 57 2.11 -11.76 23.91
N ARG A 58 2.63 -12.22 25.06
CA ARG A 58 1.82 -12.77 26.16
C ARG A 58 0.85 -13.85 25.66
N PRO A 59 1.37 -14.93 25.04
CA PRO A 59 0.56 -15.88 24.28
C PRO A 59 -0.51 -16.57 25.15
N ALA A 60 -0.22 -16.84 26.43
CA ALA A 60 -1.18 -17.43 27.36
C ALA A 60 -2.41 -16.53 27.63
N GLU A 61 -2.20 -15.22 27.75
CA GLU A 61 -3.27 -14.22 27.89
C GLU A 61 -4.04 -14.10 26.57
N ARG A 62 -3.31 -13.95 25.46
CA ARG A 62 -3.89 -13.74 24.13
C ARG A 62 -4.64 -14.96 23.58
N ALA A 63 -4.33 -16.16 24.05
CA ALA A 63 -5.12 -17.36 23.76
C ALA A 63 -6.58 -17.25 24.21
N GLN A 64 -6.87 -16.42 25.22
CA GLN A 64 -8.22 -16.19 25.75
C GLN A 64 -8.96 -15.06 25.04
N SER A 65 -8.26 -14.28 24.21
CA SER A 65 -8.85 -13.17 23.46
C SER A 65 -9.58 -13.65 22.20
N TYR A 66 -10.49 -12.81 21.70
CA TYR A 66 -11.26 -13.03 20.49
C TYR A 66 -10.60 -12.38 19.26
N PRO A 67 -10.91 -12.81 18.03
CA PRO A 67 -10.31 -12.25 16.80
C PRO A 67 -10.45 -10.73 16.68
N HIS A 68 -11.58 -10.15 17.07
CA HIS A 68 -11.83 -8.72 16.99
C HIS A 68 -10.96 -7.87 17.95
N GLU A 69 -10.33 -8.51 18.94
CA GLU A 69 -9.40 -7.87 19.89
C GLU A 69 -7.94 -7.86 19.38
N PHE A 70 -7.67 -8.52 18.25
CA PHE A 70 -6.36 -8.58 17.60
C PHE A 70 -6.24 -7.51 16.52
N SER A 71 -5.02 -7.00 16.29
CA SER A 71 -4.67 -6.22 15.10
C SER A 71 -4.65 -7.10 13.85
N GLY A 72 -4.71 -6.51 12.65
CA GLY A 72 -4.63 -7.26 11.39
C GLY A 72 -3.41 -8.19 11.32
N GLY A 73 -2.22 -7.67 11.64
CA GLY A 73 -0.99 -8.47 11.69
C GLY A 73 -1.03 -9.59 12.73
N MET A 74 -1.60 -9.36 13.91
CA MET A 74 -1.76 -10.44 14.90
C MET A 74 -2.72 -11.53 14.39
N ARG A 75 -3.82 -11.16 13.71
CA ARG A 75 -4.73 -12.14 13.12
C ARG A 75 -4.04 -12.97 12.04
N GLN A 76 -3.21 -12.35 11.20
CA GLN A 76 -2.41 -13.05 10.19
C GLN A 76 -1.44 -14.05 10.83
N ARG A 77 -0.74 -13.67 11.91
CA ARG A 77 0.12 -14.58 12.67
C ARG A 77 -0.65 -15.77 13.25
N VAL A 78 -1.85 -15.53 13.78
CA VAL A 78 -2.73 -16.59 14.28
C VAL A 78 -3.10 -17.57 13.17
N MET A 79 -3.38 -17.09 11.95
CA MET A 79 -3.65 -17.98 10.83
C MET A 79 -2.44 -18.82 10.44
N ILE A 80 -1.23 -18.27 10.51
CA ILE A 80 -0.01 -19.06 10.29
C ILE A 80 0.13 -20.11 11.39
N ALA A 81 -0.14 -19.76 12.65
CA ALA A 81 -0.15 -20.72 13.77
C ALA A 81 -1.15 -21.85 13.54
N LEU A 82 -2.37 -21.54 13.06
CA LEU A 82 -3.37 -22.53 12.65
C LEU A 82 -2.85 -23.41 11.50
N ALA A 83 -2.23 -22.82 10.49
CA ALA A 83 -1.72 -23.54 9.33
C ALA A 83 -0.61 -24.52 9.70
N ILE A 84 0.30 -24.16 10.61
CA ILE A 84 1.41 -25.02 11.02
C ILE A 84 1.06 -25.98 12.17
N ALA A 85 -0.14 -25.87 12.76
CA ALA A 85 -0.52 -26.62 13.95
C ALA A 85 -0.29 -28.14 13.80
N ASN A 86 -0.63 -28.68 12.63
CA ASN A 86 -0.52 -30.11 12.32
C ASN A 86 0.73 -30.48 11.52
N GLN A 87 1.75 -29.61 11.49
CA GLN A 87 3.02 -29.84 10.77
C GLN A 87 2.80 -30.26 9.31
N PRO A 88 2.18 -29.40 8.49
CA PRO A 88 1.86 -29.74 7.10
C PRO A 88 3.12 -29.93 6.27
N LYS A 89 2.99 -30.68 5.17
CA LYS A 89 4.04 -30.82 4.15
C LYS A 89 3.97 -29.72 3.10
N VAL A 90 2.80 -29.08 2.95
CA VAL A 90 2.57 -27.97 2.02
C VAL A 90 1.77 -26.86 2.70
N ILE A 91 2.26 -25.63 2.59
CA ILE A 91 1.57 -24.41 3.03
C ILE A 91 1.22 -23.60 1.79
N LEU A 92 -0.08 -23.38 1.56
CA LEU A 92 -0.60 -22.48 0.54
C LEU A 92 -0.83 -21.11 1.19
N ALA A 93 -0.03 -20.11 0.85
CA ALA A 93 -0.17 -18.76 1.36
C ALA A 93 -0.76 -17.87 0.27
N ASP A 94 -2.04 -17.54 0.40
CA ASP A 94 -2.79 -16.72 -0.55
C ASP A 94 -2.79 -15.26 -0.10
N GLU A 95 -2.00 -14.43 -0.77
CA GLU A 95 -1.83 -13.00 -0.47
C GLU A 95 -1.69 -12.68 1.05
N PRO A 96 -0.75 -13.34 1.76
CA PRO A 96 -0.70 -13.30 3.23
C PRO A 96 -0.28 -11.95 3.80
N THR A 97 0.07 -10.98 2.96
CA THR A 97 0.56 -9.66 3.35
C THR A 97 -0.33 -8.52 2.87
N THR A 98 -1.45 -8.83 2.21
CA THR A 98 -2.36 -7.81 1.68
C THR A 98 -2.97 -6.96 2.81
N ALA A 99 -3.09 -5.65 2.57
CA ALA A 99 -3.60 -4.66 3.52
C ALA A 99 -2.80 -4.51 4.83
N LEU A 100 -1.54 -4.97 4.86
CA LEU A 100 -0.61 -4.76 5.96
C LEU A 100 0.42 -3.67 5.59
N ASP A 101 0.85 -2.86 6.56
CA ASP A 101 1.96 -1.93 6.33
C ASP A 101 3.28 -2.69 6.12
N VAL A 102 4.27 -2.01 5.52
CA VAL A 102 5.56 -2.61 5.14
C VAL A 102 6.30 -3.28 6.29
N THR A 103 6.16 -2.78 7.53
CA THR A 103 6.83 -3.38 8.69
C THR A 103 6.14 -4.65 9.14
N VAL A 104 4.81 -4.65 9.20
CA VAL A 104 4.02 -5.83 9.54
C VAL A 104 4.16 -6.89 8.44
N GLN A 105 4.13 -6.50 7.16
CA GLN A 105 4.42 -7.38 6.02
C GLN A 105 5.74 -8.12 6.21
N ALA A 106 6.85 -7.40 6.48
CA ALA A 106 8.15 -8.01 6.68
C ALA A 106 8.13 -9.04 7.84
N GLN A 107 7.47 -8.70 8.95
CA GLN A 107 7.35 -9.63 10.08
C GLN A 107 6.52 -10.88 9.74
N ILE A 108 5.45 -10.75 8.97
CA ILE A 108 4.63 -11.90 8.53
C ILE A 108 5.44 -12.83 7.62
N LEU A 109 6.25 -12.27 6.72
CA LEU A 109 7.13 -13.07 5.86
C LEU A 109 8.19 -13.82 6.66
N ASP A 110 8.74 -13.21 7.71
CA ASP A 110 9.68 -13.89 8.63
C ASP A 110 9.00 -15.01 9.41
N VAL A 111 7.73 -14.83 9.82
CA VAL A 111 6.95 -15.89 10.45
C VAL A 111 6.67 -17.04 9.48
N LEU A 112 6.33 -16.76 8.22
CA LEU A 112 6.17 -17.79 7.18
C LEU A 112 7.47 -18.55 6.91
N LYS A 113 8.61 -17.85 6.91
CA LYS A 113 9.93 -18.47 6.78
C LYS A 113 10.24 -19.38 7.96
N THR A 114 9.97 -18.91 9.17
CA THR A 114 10.13 -19.70 10.40
C THR A 114 9.24 -20.94 10.37
N ALA A 115 7.98 -20.78 9.98
CA ALA A 115 7.02 -21.87 9.79
C ALA A 115 7.55 -22.93 8.81
N ARG A 116 8.05 -22.50 7.64
CA ARG A 116 8.69 -23.39 6.65
C ARG A 116 9.87 -24.12 7.24
N ASP A 117 10.81 -23.40 7.86
CA ASP A 117 12.06 -23.97 8.37
C ASP A 117 11.81 -24.96 9.52
N MET A 118 10.80 -24.71 10.35
CA MET A 118 10.41 -25.61 11.46
C MET A 118 9.67 -26.87 10.98
N THR A 119 8.83 -26.75 9.95
CA THR A 119 7.99 -27.87 9.47
C THR A 119 8.64 -28.67 8.35
N GLY A 120 9.62 -28.10 7.65
CA GLY A 120 10.15 -28.64 6.39
C GLY A 120 9.12 -28.58 5.24
N ALA A 121 8.04 -27.80 5.40
CA ALA A 121 6.97 -27.71 4.40
C ALA A 121 7.43 -27.01 3.12
N ALA A 122 6.91 -27.45 1.98
CA ALA A 122 6.94 -26.64 0.76
C ALA A 122 5.93 -25.48 0.89
N VAL A 123 6.33 -24.27 0.50
CA VAL A 123 5.45 -23.09 0.53
C VAL A 123 5.10 -22.68 -0.89
N VAL A 124 3.80 -22.58 -1.18
CA VAL A 124 3.29 -21.93 -2.40
C VAL A 124 2.76 -20.58 -2.00
N LEU A 125 3.47 -19.52 -2.40
CA LEU A 125 3.07 -18.14 -2.16
C LEU A 125 2.36 -17.58 -3.39
N VAL A 126 1.11 -17.15 -3.23
CA VAL A 126 0.38 -16.37 -4.22
C VAL A 126 0.48 -14.91 -3.81
N THR A 127 1.06 -14.06 -4.66
CA THR A 127 1.18 -12.63 -4.41
C THR A 127 1.37 -11.87 -5.73
N HIS A 128 0.95 -10.62 -5.74
CA HIS A 128 1.26 -9.66 -6.81
C HIS A 128 2.49 -8.79 -6.48
N ASP A 129 3.08 -8.92 -5.29
CA ASP A 129 4.30 -8.20 -4.89
C ASP A 129 5.55 -9.00 -5.31
N LEU A 130 6.14 -8.63 -6.46
CA LEU A 130 7.35 -9.26 -6.97
C LEU A 130 8.59 -8.95 -6.10
N GLY A 131 8.59 -7.90 -5.29
CA GLY A 131 9.67 -7.66 -4.32
C GLY A 131 9.69 -8.73 -3.23
N VAL A 132 8.52 -9.17 -2.76
CA VAL A 132 8.41 -10.30 -1.83
C VAL A 132 8.89 -11.61 -2.46
N VAL A 133 8.50 -11.85 -3.72
CA VAL A 133 8.93 -13.05 -4.47
C VAL A 133 10.46 -13.09 -4.61
N ALA A 134 11.10 -11.95 -4.90
CA ALA A 134 12.55 -11.86 -5.04
C ALA A 134 13.31 -12.33 -3.79
N GLY A 135 12.79 -12.00 -2.60
CA GLY A 135 13.45 -12.34 -1.33
C GLY A 135 13.16 -13.75 -0.80
N LEU A 136 11.98 -14.32 -1.08
CA LEU A 136 11.51 -15.54 -0.41
C LEU A 136 11.48 -16.79 -1.30
N ALA A 137 11.24 -16.64 -2.60
CA ALA A 137 10.96 -17.77 -3.48
C ALA A 137 12.22 -18.35 -4.14
N ASP A 138 12.23 -19.67 -4.30
CA ASP A 138 13.22 -20.39 -5.11
C ASP A 138 12.84 -20.40 -6.60
N ARG A 139 11.53 -20.52 -6.86
CA ARG A 139 10.93 -20.54 -8.20
C ARG A 139 9.72 -19.62 -8.27
N VAL A 140 9.50 -19.01 -9.42
CA VAL A 140 8.34 -18.16 -9.70
C VAL A 140 7.58 -18.71 -10.89
N ALA A 141 6.24 -18.68 -10.81
CA ALA A 141 5.35 -18.94 -11.92
C ALA A 141 4.50 -17.68 -12.15
N ILE A 142 4.66 -17.05 -13.30
CA ILE A 142 3.89 -15.89 -13.73
C ILE A 142 2.69 -16.37 -14.53
N MET A 143 1.50 -15.88 -14.19
CA MET A 143 0.25 -16.26 -14.83
C MET A 143 -0.38 -15.08 -15.57
N TYR A 144 -1.00 -15.36 -16.71
CA TYR A 144 -1.82 -14.40 -17.45
C TYR A 144 -2.95 -15.13 -18.19
N GLY A 145 -4.16 -14.58 -18.17
CA GLY A 145 -5.32 -15.18 -18.84
C GLY A 145 -5.63 -16.61 -18.39
N GLY A 146 -5.40 -16.91 -17.11
CA GLY A 146 -5.63 -18.25 -16.53
C GLY A 146 -4.56 -19.31 -16.86
N LYS A 147 -3.44 -18.94 -17.50
CA LYS A 147 -2.34 -19.86 -17.85
C LYS A 147 -1.01 -19.38 -17.28
N VAL A 148 -0.12 -20.32 -16.97
CA VAL A 148 1.29 -20.01 -16.69
C VAL A 148 1.94 -19.57 -17.99
N VAL A 149 2.47 -18.36 -18.02
CA VAL A 149 3.15 -17.78 -19.19
C VAL A 149 4.67 -17.80 -19.06
N GLU A 150 5.19 -17.85 -17.83
CA GLU A 150 6.61 -18.04 -17.58
C GLU A 150 6.80 -18.72 -16.23
N ILE A 151 7.69 -19.70 -16.14
CA ILE A 151 8.03 -20.36 -14.87
C ILE A 151 9.51 -20.70 -14.85
N GLY A 152 10.17 -20.47 -13.73
CA GLY A 152 11.56 -20.90 -13.55
C GLY A 152 12.18 -20.51 -12.23
N ASN A 153 13.49 -20.66 -12.12
CA ASN A 153 14.25 -20.13 -11.00
C ASN A 153 14.07 -18.60 -10.93
N VAL A 154 13.83 -18.07 -9.73
CA VAL A 154 13.60 -16.63 -9.51
C VAL A 154 14.76 -15.78 -10.05
N ASP A 155 16.01 -16.19 -9.85
CA ASP A 155 17.18 -15.43 -10.31
C ASP A 155 17.22 -15.32 -11.85
N GLU A 156 16.88 -16.40 -12.56
CA GLU A 156 16.86 -16.41 -14.03
C GLU A 156 15.70 -15.62 -14.63
N VAL A 157 14.51 -15.73 -14.02
CA VAL A 157 13.30 -15.04 -14.50
C VAL A 157 13.42 -13.53 -14.28
N TYR A 158 14.00 -13.09 -13.16
CA TYR A 158 14.18 -11.65 -12.88
C TYR A 158 15.31 -11.05 -13.70
N ALA A 159 16.42 -11.76 -13.89
CA ALA A 159 17.58 -11.24 -14.61
C ALA A 159 17.38 -11.17 -16.13
N SER A 160 16.67 -12.14 -16.71
CA SER A 160 16.51 -12.23 -18.17
C SER A 160 15.13 -12.77 -18.55
N PRO A 161 14.03 -12.11 -18.17
CA PRO A 161 12.67 -12.57 -18.47
C PRO A 161 12.46 -12.78 -19.97
N ALA A 162 11.84 -13.89 -20.35
CA ALA A 162 11.62 -14.29 -21.74
C ALA A 162 10.19 -14.07 -22.23
N MET A 163 9.27 -13.68 -21.35
CA MET A 163 7.90 -13.32 -21.69
C MET A 163 7.70 -11.79 -21.64
N PRO A 164 7.17 -11.15 -22.70
CA PRO A 164 6.89 -9.71 -22.71
C PRO A 164 6.01 -9.23 -21.56
N TYR A 165 5.06 -10.05 -21.10
CA TYR A 165 4.26 -9.73 -19.92
C TYR A 165 5.10 -9.67 -18.65
N THR A 166 5.97 -10.65 -18.41
CA THR A 166 6.90 -10.65 -17.26
C THR A 166 7.83 -9.45 -17.29
N ILE A 167 8.36 -9.09 -18.47
CA ILE A 167 9.18 -7.89 -18.65
C ILE A 167 8.39 -6.64 -18.25
N GLY A 168 7.17 -6.50 -18.78
CA GLY A 168 6.31 -5.37 -18.47
C GLY A 168 5.97 -5.27 -16.99
N LEU A 169 5.68 -6.40 -16.33
CA LEU A 169 5.41 -6.45 -14.90
C LEU A 169 6.61 -5.99 -14.06
N LEU A 170 7.79 -6.54 -14.32
CA LEU A 170 9.01 -6.18 -13.58
C LEU A 170 9.36 -4.70 -13.74
N ARG A 171 9.18 -4.14 -14.96
CA ARG A 171 9.41 -2.72 -15.25
C ARG A 171 8.30 -1.77 -14.74
N SER A 172 7.15 -2.31 -14.35
CA SER A 172 6.05 -1.53 -13.77
C SER A 172 6.26 -1.26 -12.28
N ILE A 173 7.26 -1.88 -11.63
CA ILE A 173 7.48 -1.79 -10.20
C ILE A 173 8.37 -0.59 -9.89
N PRO A 174 7.92 0.35 -9.02
CA PRO A 174 8.79 1.40 -8.51
C PRO A 174 9.95 0.80 -7.72
N ARG A 175 11.18 1.22 -8.02
CA ARG A 175 12.40 0.76 -7.33
C ARG A 175 12.88 1.80 -6.34
N ILE A 176 13.21 1.34 -5.13
CA ILE A 176 13.78 2.20 -4.08
C ILE A 176 15.30 2.36 -4.18
N ASP A 177 15.94 1.38 -4.83
CA ASP A 177 17.39 1.19 -4.91
C ASP A 177 18.01 1.74 -6.20
N GLY A 178 17.19 2.26 -7.11
CA GLY A 178 17.62 2.85 -8.38
C GLY A 178 17.68 4.37 -8.31
N ALA A 179 18.69 4.95 -8.96
CA ALA A 179 18.73 6.38 -9.28
C ALA A 179 17.81 6.75 -10.46
N GLU A 180 17.11 5.75 -11.04
CA GLU A 180 16.37 5.91 -12.28
C GLU A 180 15.05 6.61 -12.04
N SER A 181 15.06 7.88 -12.41
CA SER A 181 13.91 8.75 -12.43
C SER A 181 13.17 8.66 -13.77
N SER A 182 13.03 7.48 -14.38
CA SER A 182 12.28 7.32 -15.64
C SER A 182 10.80 7.04 -15.36
N ARG A 183 9.93 7.35 -16.32
CA ARG A 183 8.49 7.06 -16.22
C ARG A 183 8.30 5.55 -16.04
N LEU A 184 7.43 5.15 -15.11
CA LEU A 184 7.13 3.71 -14.92
C LEU A 184 6.60 3.12 -16.21
N THR A 185 7.10 1.94 -16.58
CA THR A 185 6.53 1.21 -17.70
C THR A 185 5.09 0.84 -17.37
N SER A 186 4.14 1.21 -18.22
CA SER A 186 2.76 0.74 -18.14
C SER A 186 2.49 -0.29 -19.23
N ILE A 187 1.71 -1.32 -18.91
CA ILE A 187 1.20 -2.27 -19.90
C ILE A 187 -0.14 -1.76 -20.40
N ASP A 188 -0.14 -1.24 -21.62
CA ASP A 188 -1.33 -0.63 -22.23
C ASP A 188 -2.48 -1.62 -22.45
N GLY A 189 -3.69 -1.06 -22.58
CA GLY A 189 -4.92 -1.83 -22.76
C GLY A 189 -5.44 -2.51 -21.50
N ALA A 190 -6.63 -3.09 -21.60
CA ALA A 190 -7.26 -3.84 -20.52
C ALA A 190 -6.97 -5.34 -20.62
N PRO A 191 -6.78 -6.06 -19.50
CA PRO A 191 -6.74 -7.52 -19.53
C PRO A 191 -7.98 -8.11 -20.23
N PRO A 192 -7.83 -9.21 -21.00
CA PRO A 192 -8.96 -9.84 -21.66
C PRO A 192 -9.91 -10.45 -20.62
N SER A 193 -11.19 -10.53 -20.98
CA SER A 193 -12.19 -11.19 -20.13
C SER A 193 -11.92 -12.70 -20.05
N PRO A 194 -11.93 -13.32 -18.86
CA PRO A 194 -11.75 -14.77 -18.71
C PRO A 194 -12.80 -15.62 -19.45
N VAL A 195 -13.99 -15.08 -19.68
CA VAL A 195 -15.07 -15.75 -20.43
C VAL A 195 -14.96 -15.58 -21.95
N ALA A 196 -14.12 -14.65 -22.41
CA ALA A 196 -13.94 -14.33 -23.83
C ALA A 196 -12.46 -14.10 -24.15
N LEU A 197 -11.64 -15.13 -23.92
CA LEU A 197 -10.22 -15.09 -24.26
C LEU A 197 -10.04 -15.12 -25.80
N PRO A 198 -9.03 -14.41 -26.34
CA PRO A 198 -8.71 -14.51 -27.76
C PRO A 198 -8.30 -15.94 -28.14
N PRO A 199 -8.47 -16.35 -29.42
CA PRO A 199 -8.14 -17.71 -29.87
C PRO A 199 -6.63 -18.02 -29.78
N GLY A 200 -5.80 -16.98 -29.84
CA GLY A 200 -4.34 -17.06 -29.73
C GLY A 200 -3.80 -16.74 -28.32
N CYS A 201 -2.63 -16.12 -28.27
CA CYS A 201 -2.03 -15.63 -27.04
C CYS A 201 -2.93 -14.60 -26.36
N ALA A 202 -3.35 -14.88 -25.12
CA ALA A 202 -4.17 -13.97 -24.33
C ALA A 202 -3.53 -12.57 -24.16
N PHE A 203 -2.20 -12.49 -24.17
CA PHE A 203 -1.47 -11.22 -24.03
C PHE A 203 -1.27 -10.47 -25.36
N ALA A 204 -1.54 -11.08 -26.52
CA ALA A 204 -1.29 -10.45 -27.83
C ALA A 204 -1.88 -9.04 -27.98
N PRO A 205 -3.14 -8.75 -27.54
CA PRO A 205 -3.72 -7.41 -27.69
C PRO A 205 -3.00 -6.30 -26.92
N ARG A 206 -2.14 -6.66 -25.96
CA ARG A 206 -1.39 -5.74 -25.09
C ARG A 206 0.12 -5.92 -25.23
N CYS A 207 0.56 -6.82 -26.11
CA CYS A 207 1.96 -7.18 -26.25
C CYS A 207 2.62 -6.23 -27.25
N PRO A 208 3.64 -5.44 -26.86
CA PRO A 208 4.36 -4.59 -27.80
C PRO A 208 5.19 -5.40 -28.83
N ALA A 209 5.42 -6.69 -28.55
CA ALA A 209 6.03 -7.64 -29.48
C ALA A 209 4.99 -8.55 -30.17
N ALA A 210 3.71 -8.19 -30.19
CA ALA A 210 2.70 -8.96 -30.92
C ALA A 210 3.07 -9.08 -32.41
N ALA A 211 2.79 -10.26 -32.97
CA ALA A 211 2.97 -10.58 -34.38
C ALA A 211 1.83 -11.51 -34.81
N PRO A 212 1.54 -11.66 -36.11
CA PRO A 212 0.39 -12.47 -36.58
C PRO A 212 0.38 -13.92 -36.06
N GLN A 213 1.54 -14.51 -35.78
CA GLN A 213 1.65 -15.86 -35.19
C GLN A 213 1.04 -15.93 -33.78
N CYS A 214 1.02 -14.82 -33.05
CA CYS A 214 0.44 -14.76 -31.71
C CYS A 214 -1.07 -14.96 -31.72
N ASP A 215 -1.78 -14.62 -32.80
CA ASP A 215 -3.23 -14.73 -32.90
C ASP A 215 -3.70 -16.12 -33.35
N ALA A 216 -2.79 -16.91 -33.94
CA ALA A 216 -3.11 -18.19 -34.58
C ALA A 216 -3.38 -19.33 -33.59
N SER A 217 -2.66 -19.38 -32.47
CA SER A 217 -2.83 -20.42 -31.46
C SER A 217 -2.32 -19.99 -30.09
N VAL A 218 -2.85 -20.59 -29.02
CA VAL A 218 -2.36 -20.32 -27.68
C VAL A 218 -0.95 -20.89 -27.54
N PRO A 219 0.08 -20.08 -27.21
CA PRO A 219 1.44 -20.56 -27.09
C PRO A 219 1.56 -21.68 -26.04
N ALA A 220 2.24 -22.76 -26.39
CA ALA A 220 2.59 -23.81 -25.43
C ALA A 220 3.72 -23.34 -24.51
N LEU A 221 3.73 -23.84 -23.28
CA LEU A 221 4.82 -23.60 -22.34
C LEU A 221 6.03 -24.46 -22.76
N VAL A 222 7.07 -23.82 -23.31
CA VAL A 222 8.27 -24.49 -23.85
C VAL A 222 9.49 -24.21 -22.99
N SER A 223 10.38 -25.19 -22.85
CA SER A 223 11.65 -25.02 -22.13
C SER A 223 12.61 -24.16 -22.96
N ILE A 224 13.22 -23.18 -22.29
CA ILE A 224 14.28 -22.31 -22.85
C ILE A 224 15.59 -22.44 -22.08
N SER A 225 15.55 -23.03 -20.88
CA SER A 225 16.69 -23.52 -20.11
C SER A 225 16.25 -24.76 -19.32
N PRO A 226 17.18 -25.53 -18.71
CA PRO A 226 16.82 -26.67 -17.86
C PRO A 226 15.87 -26.34 -16.70
N THR A 227 15.83 -25.07 -16.30
CA THR A 227 15.12 -24.55 -15.13
C THR A 227 14.01 -23.58 -15.49
N ARG A 228 13.85 -23.20 -16.77
CA ARG A 228 12.93 -22.14 -17.21
C ARG A 228 12.11 -22.54 -18.43
N MET A 229 10.83 -22.19 -18.37
CA MET A 229 9.88 -22.35 -19.46
C MET A 229 9.09 -21.06 -19.71
N THR A 230 8.74 -20.80 -20.97
CA THR A 230 7.95 -19.62 -21.38
C THR A 230 6.89 -20.01 -22.40
N ALA A 231 5.75 -19.33 -22.38
CA ALA A 231 4.65 -19.46 -23.35
C ALA A 231 4.63 -18.25 -24.28
N CYS A 232 5.74 -18.03 -24.99
CA CYS A 232 5.88 -17.00 -26.02
C CYS A 232 6.30 -17.68 -27.33
N VAL A 233 5.67 -17.33 -28.46
CA VAL A 233 6.06 -17.84 -29.80
C VAL A 233 7.28 -17.13 -30.38
N ARG A 234 7.69 -16.02 -29.77
CA ARG A 234 8.85 -15.19 -30.15
C ARG A 234 9.99 -15.26 -29.13
N GLN A 235 10.03 -16.32 -28.33
CA GLN A 235 10.93 -16.48 -27.18
C GLN A 235 12.42 -16.30 -27.52
N THR A 236 12.83 -16.59 -28.76
CA THR A 236 14.20 -16.39 -29.25
C THR A 236 14.52 -14.93 -29.61
N GLU A 237 13.51 -14.10 -29.88
CA GLU A 237 13.67 -12.70 -30.29
C GLU A 237 13.55 -11.72 -29.10
N ILE A 238 12.82 -12.09 -28.05
CA ILE A 238 12.48 -11.19 -26.93
C ILE A 238 13.72 -10.55 -26.31
N ALA A 239 14.79 -11.31 -26.08
CA ALA A 239 16.03 -10.79 -25.51
C ALA A 239 16.63 -9.65 -26.36
N GLY A 240 16.66 -9.82 -27.69
CA GLY A 240 17.17 -8.79 -28.61
C GLY A 240 16.24 -7.57 -28.74
N LEU A 241 14.93 -7.78 -28.67
CA LEU A 241 13.97 -6.67 -28.63
C LEU A 241 14.08 -5.85 -27.33
N GLN A 242 14.38 -6.52 -26.22
CA GLN A 242 14.56 -5.87 -24.93
C GLN A 242 15.85 -5.05 -24.90
N SER A 243 16.96 -5.63 -25.36
CA SER A 243 18.26 -4.93 -25.40
C SER A 243 18.28 -3.74 -26.36
N SER A 244 17.43 -3.75 -27.38
CA SER A 244 17.27 -2.64 -28.32
C SER A 244 16.26 -1.57 -27.87
N GLY A 245 15.64 -1.72 -26.69
CA GLY A 245 14.66 -0.77 -26.17
C GLY A 245 13.31 -0.75 -26.91
N LYS A 246 13.05 -1.75 -27.78
CA LYS A 246 11.88 -1.78 -28.66
C LYS A 246 10.61 -2.38 -28.03
N LEU A 247 10.73 -3.03 -26.87
CA LEU A 247 9.61 -3.69 -26.19
C LEU A 247 8.81 -2.69 -25.35
N PHE A 248 9.42 -2.16 -24.29
CA PHE A 248 8.82 -1.13 -23.47
C PHE A 248 9.74 0.08 -23.52
N VAL A 249 9.23 1.17 -24.08
CA VAL A 249 9.95 2.44 -24.17
C VAL A 249 9.78 3.14 -22.83
N GLU A 250 10.90 3.44 -22.18
CA GLU A 250 10.89 4.29 -21.01
C GLU A 250 10.70 5.74 -21.45
N GLY A 251 9.61 6.36 -21.00
CA GLY A 251 9.36 7.77 -21.25
C GLY A 251 10.24 8.65 -20.35
N PRO A 252 10.51 9.90 -20.76
CA PRO A 252 11.15 10.87 -19.87
C PRO A 252 10.32 11.03 -18.59
N ARG A 253 10.97 11.31 -17.45
CA ARG A 253 10.27 11.62 -16.20
C ARG A 253 9.29 12.76 -16.47
N HIS A 254 8.11 12.67 -15.86
CA HIS A 254 7.39 13.88 -15.51
C HIS A 254 8.17 14.55 -14.38
N ILE A 255 9.12 15.41 -14.75
CA ILE A 255 9.67 16.38 -13.80
C ILE A 255 8.59 17.45 -13.74
N ALA A 256 7.86 17.55 -12.62
CA ALA A 256 7.11 18.77 -12.35
C ALA A 256 8.11 19.92 -12.51
N GLN A 257 7.93 20.76 -13.54
CA GLN A 257 8.76 21.96 -13.68
C GLN A 257 8.66 22.66 -12.33
N SER A 258 9.79 22.78 -11.62
CA SER A 258 9.80 23.43 -10.31
C SER A 258 9.22 24.83 -10.51
N SER A 259 7.97 25.03 -10.13
CA SER A 259 7.42 26.37 -10.09
C SER A 259 8.34 27.12 -9.12
N SER A 260 8.91 28.24 -9.58
CA SER A 260 9.81 29.09 -8.79
C SER A 260 9.09 29.81 -7.64
N THR A 261 7.85 29.43 -7.38
CA THR A 261 6.98 30.03 -6.37
C THR A 261 7.03 29.20 -5.09
N ASP A 262 7.58 29.78 -4.03
CA ASP A 262 7.49 29.28 -2.66
C ASP A 262 6.05 29.35 -2.07
N ALA A 263 5.04 29.56 -2.91
CA ALA A 263 3.64 29.71 -2.51
C ALA A 263 3.11 28.42 -1.85
N VAL A 264 2.41 28.59 -0.74
CA VAL A 264 1.88 27.49 0.06
C VAL A 264 0.43 27.22 -0.33
N ALA A 265 0.16 26.03 -0.86
CA ALA A 265 -1.18 25.59 -1.25
C ALA A 265 -1.99 25.15 -0.02
N LEU A 266 -1.35 24.43 0.90
CA LEU A 266 -1.95 23.94 2.13
C LEU A 266 -0.92 24.00 3.26
N GLU A 267 -1.32 24.58 4.38
CA GLU A 267 -0.53 24.63 5.61
C GLU A 267 -1.35 24.08 6.77
N VAL A 268 -0.74 23.17 7.54
CA VAL A 268 -1.28 22.63 8.78
C VAL A 268 -0.29 22.95 9.88
N ARG A 269 -0.76 23.58 10.97
CA ARG A 269 0.07 23.92 12.14
C ARG A 269 -0.53 23.36 13.42
N SER A 270 0.27 22.59 14.15
CA SER A 270 -0.02 22.07 15.49
C SER A 270 -1.40 21.38 15.60
N LEU A 271 -1.79 20.64 14.55
CA LEU A 271 -3.09 19.97 14.49
C LEU A 271 -3.22 18.92 15.59
N LYS A 272 -4.35 18.91 16.32
CA LYS A 272 -4.62 17.93 17.37
C LYS A 272 -6.03 17.39 17.28
N LYS A 273 -6.15 16.07 17.52
CA LYS A 273 -7.42 15.36 17.59
C LYS A 273 -7.36 14.15 18.50
N THR A 274 -8.31 14.08 19.44
CA THR A 274 -8.59 12.92 20.26
C THR A 274 -9.98 12.35 20.00
N PHE A 275 -10.14 11.04 20.18
CA PHE A 275 -11.44 10.38 20.16
C PHE A 275 -11.70 9.68 21.48
N PRO A 276 -12.89 9.83 22.10
CA PRO A 276 -13.18 9.17 23.36
C PRO A 276 -13.32 7.65 23.15
N LEU A 277 -12.63 6.86 23.97
CA LEU A 277 -12.87 5.42 24.07
C LEU A 277 -14.09 5.17 24.97
N MET A 278 -15.08 4.47 24.42
CA MET A 278 -16.29 4.10 25.14
C MET A 278 -16.29 2.60 25.47
N LYS A 279 -16.73 2.20 26.66
CA LYS A 279 -16.89 0.81 27.09
C LYS A 279 -18.29 0.58 27.65
N GLY A 280 -18.89 -0.58 27.35
CA GLY A 280 -20.24 -0.96 27.80
C GLY A 280 -21.25 -1.03 26.66
N SER A 281 -22.01 -2.13 26.60
CA SER A 281 -23.00 -2.40 25.54
C SER A 281 -24.35 -1.70 25.76
N VAL A 282 -24.73 -1.44 27.02
CA VAL A 282 -26.01 -0.79 27.37
C VAL A 282 -25.80 0.62 27.94
N LEU A 283 -24.77 0.82 28.77
CA LEU A 283 -24.36 2.15 29.27
C LEU A 283 -22.92 2.44 28.82
N ARG A 284 -22.77 3.32 27.82
CA ARG A 284 -21.44 3.69 27.27
C ARG A 284 -20.73 4.65 28.23
N ARG A 285 -19.70 4.16 28.95
CA ARG A 285 -18.82 4.98 29.79
C ARG A 285 -17.51 5.29 29.08
N ARG A 286 -16.99 6.51 29.23
CA ARG A 286 -15.67 6.87 28.71
C ARG A 286 -14.58 6.20 29.56
N VAL A 287 -13.70 5.46 28.91
CA VAL A 287 -12.58 4.73 29.55
C VAL A 287 -11.21 5.23 29.12
N GLY A 288 -11.14 6.20 28.20
CA GLY A 288 -9.90 6.80 27.73
C GLY A 288 -10.10 7.75 26.54
N SER A 289 -9.00 8.17 25.93
CA SER A 289 -8.95 8.94 24.69
C SER A 289 -7.91 8.35 23.75
N VAL A 290 -8.22 8.18 22.47
CA VAL A 290 -7.28 7.84 21.40
C VAL A 290 -6.71 9.14 20.85
N TYR A 291 -5.40 9.34 20.95
CA TYR A 291 -4.69 10.46 20.30
C TYR A 291 -4.46 10.13 18.84
N ALA A 292 -5.39 10.53 17.97
CA ALA A 292 -5.29 10.25 16.54
C ALA A 292 -4.33 11.21 15.83
N VAL A 293 -4.31 12.48 16.24
CA VAL A 293 -3.41 13.52 15.74
C VAL A 293 -2.91 14.34 16.92
N ASP A 294 -1.61 14.61 17.01
CA ASP A 294 -1.03 15.31 18.15
C ASP A 294 0.18 16.18 17.75
N GLY A 295 -0.10 17.41 17.34
CA GLY A 295 0.91 18.40 16.97
C GLY A 295 1.46 18.17 15.56
N VAL A 296 0.60 17.84 14.59
CA VAL A 296 1.03 17.64 13.20
C VAL A 296 1.22 18.98 12.51
N ASP A 297 2.39 19.15 11.90
CA ASP A 297 2.74 20.27 11.03
C ASP A 297 3.01 19.76 9.61
N LEU A 298 2.33 20.33 8.61
CA LEU A 298 2.47 19.97 7.19
C LEU A 298 2.49 21.24 6.33
N VAL A 299 3.31 21.23 5.28
CA VAL A 299 3.38 22.31 4.29
C VAL A 299 3.40 21.70 2.90
N LEU A 300 2.36 21.94 2.13
CA LEU A 300 2.27 21.58 0.73
C LEU A 300 2.34 22.86 -0.10
N ARG A 301 3.30 22.90 -1.03
CA ARG A 301 3.54 24.03 -1.92
C ARG A 301 2.76 23.87 -3.23
N GLU A 302 2.45 24.99 -3.88
CA GLU A 302 1.71 24.99 -5.14
C GLU A 302 2.47 24.25 -6.25
N GLY A 303 1.78 23.34 -6.95
CA GLY A 303 2.33 22.53 -8.04
C GLY A 303 3.22 21.36 -7.58
N ARG A 304 3.45 21.21 -6.27
CA ARG A 304 4.28 20.14 -5.68
C ARG A 304 3.43 19.03 -5.08
N SER A 305 4.07 17.92 -4.77
CA SER A 305 3.46 16.78 -4.07
C SER A 305 4.10 16.54 -2.70
N LEU A 306 3.26 16.45 -1.67
CA LEU A 306 3.65 16.07 -0.31
C LEU A 306 3.08 14.70 0.02
N ALA A 307 3.95 13.74 0.34
CA ALA A 307 3.53 12.44 0.83
C ALA A 307 3.38 12.41 2.35
N LEU A 308 2.28 11.83 2.85
CA LEU A 308 2.07 11.52 4.26
C LEU A 308 2.10 9.99 4.43
N VAL A 309 3.13 9.49 5.12
CA VAL A 309 3.39 8.04 5.23
C VAL A 309 3.46 7.57 6.69
N GLY A 310 3.29 6.27 6.92
CA GLY A 310 3.47 5.64 8.22
C GLY A 310 2.69 4.33 8.37
N GLU A 311 2.94 3.59 9.44
CA GLU A 311 2.21 2.35 9.79
C GLU A 311 0.69 2.56 9.84
N SER A 312 -0.07 1.47 9.67
CA SER A 312 -1.52 1.50 9.75
C SER A 312 -2.00 1.99 11.13
N GLY A 313 -3.00 2.88 11.14
CA GLY A 313 -3.51 3.46 12.38
C GLY A 313 -2.67 4.58 13.00
N CYS A 314 -1.63 5.08 12.32
CA CYS A 314 -0.81 6.18 12.85
C CYS A 314 -1.48 7.56 12.80
N GLY A 315 -2.65 7.72 12.14
CA GLY A 315 -3.43 8.97 12.11
C GLY A 315 -3.62 9.61 10.73
N LYS A 316 -3.04 9.07 9.65
CA LYS A 316 -3.06 9.65 8.30
C LYS A 316 -4.47 10.03 7.80
N THR A 317 -5.40 9.08 7.83
CA THR A 317 -6.79 9.30 7.39
C THR A 317 -7.51 10.32 8.26
N THR A 318 -7.26 10.34 9.58
CA THR A 318 -7.82 11.36 10.48
C THR A 318 -7.32 12.74 10.08
N THR A 319 -6.00 12.92 9.89
CA THR A 319 -5.40 14.17 9.43
C THR A 319 -6.03 14.63 8.11
N LEU A 320 -6.25 13.70 7.16
CA LEU A 320 -6.86 14.01 5.87
C LEU A 320 -8.31 14.50 6.01
N LEU A 321 -9.12 13.84 6.83
CA LEU A 321 -10.51 14.23 7.09
C LEU A 321 -10.63 15.59 7.79
N GLU A 322 -9.65 15.93 8.64
CA GLU A 322 -9.56 17.26 9.27
C GLU A 322 -9.20 18.34 8.23
N ILE A 323 -8.22 18.08 7.36
CA ILE A 323 -7.84 18.98 6.26
C ILE A 323 -9.03 19.25 5.32
N LEU A 324 -9.82 18.22 5.02
CA LEU A 324 -11.02 18.33 4.17
C LEU A 324 -12.23 18.95 4.88
N ASN A 325 -12.07 19.35 6.15
CA ASN A 325 -13.14 19.90 6.99
C ASN A 325 -14.38 18.98 7.07
N MET A 326 -14.15 17.66 7.09
CA MET A 326 -15.17 16.65 7.37
C MET A 326 -15.26 16.36 8.87
N VAL A 327 -14.15 16.57 9.59
CA VAL A 327 -14.05 16.50 11.05
C VAL A 327 -13.38 17.79 11.55
N ALA A 328 -13.99 18.45 12.52
CA ALA A 328 -13.38 19.67 13.09
C ALA A 328 -12.18 19.32 13.97
N PRO A 329 -11.05 20.06 13.85
CA PRO A 329 -9.91 19.88 14.74
C PRO A 329 -10.23 20.30 16.17
N GLU A 330 -9.56 19.69 17.14
CA GLU A 330 -9.63 20.13 18.55
C GLU A 330 -8.72 21.32 18.80
N ALA A 331 -7.56 21.35 18.15
CA ALA A 331 -6.63 22.47 18.16
C ALA A 331 -5.78 22.50 16.87
N GLY A 332 -5.07 23.62 16.68
CA GLY A 332 -4.27 23.88 15.49
C GLY A 332 -5.03 24.64 14.43
N THR A 333 -4.32 24.98 13.35
CA THR A 333 -4.86 25.77 12.23
C THR A 333 -4.61 25.06 10.91
N ILE A 334 -5.60 25.14 10.03
CA ILE A 334 -5.52 24.63 8.66
C ILE A 334 -5.76 25.82 7.73
N THR A 335 -4.80 26.10 6.86
CA THR A 335 -4.86 27.19 5.89
C THR A 335 -4.80 26.60 4.48
N VAL A 336 -5.79 26.91 3.64
CA VAL A 336 -5.87 26.44 2.25
C VAL A 336 -5.87 27.64 1.31
N LEU A 337 -4.86 27.74 0.46
CA LEU A 337 -4.65 28.88 -0.46
C LEU A 337 -4.75 30.23 0.28
N GLY A 338 -4.03 30.34 1.41
CA GLY A 338 -4.02 31.54 2.26
C GLY A 338 -5.27 31.77 3.11
N ARG A 339 -6.29 30.90 3.07
CA ARG A 339 -7.53 31.05 3.83
C ARG A 339 -7.57 30.12 5.04
N ASN A 340 -7.73 30.66 6.25
CA ASN A 340 -7.92 29.87 7.47
C ASN A 340 -9.30 29.19 7.45
N VAL A 341 -9.33 27.85 7.45
CA VAL A 341 -10.55 27.04 7.33
C VAL A 341 -11.54 27.30 8.48
N ALA A 342 -11.03 27.57 9.69
CA ALA A 342 -11.86 27.79 10.88
C ALA A 342 -12.69 29.09 10.79
N GLU A 343 -12.18 30.10 10.11
CA GLU A 343 -12.77 31.44 10.00
C GLU A 343 -13.76 31.56 8.83
N LEU A 344 -13.82 30.55 7.95
CA LEU A 344 -14.67 30.60 6.77
C LEU A 344 -16.16 30.47 7.13
N SER A 345 -16.99 31.33 6.55
CA SER A 345 -18.45 31.17 6.52
C SER A 345 -18.87 29.93 5.70
N LYS A 346 -20.12 29.49 5.84
CA LYS A 346 -20.67 28.35 5.06
C LYS A 346 -20.49 28.54 3.55
N LYS A 347 -20.71 29.76 3.04
CA LYS A 347 -20.54 30.10 1.61
C LYS A 347 -19.07 30.01 1.19
N GLN A 348 -18.16 30.58 1.98
CA GLN A 348 -16.72 30.54 1.67
C GLN A 348 -16.16 29.10 1.75
N ARG A 349 -16.66 28.27 2.67
CA ARG A 349 -16.29 26.84 2.72
C ARG A 349 -16.74 26.09 1.47
N LEU A 350 -17.95 26.37 0.98
CA LEU A 350 -18.45 25.77 -0.25
C LEU A 350 -17.56 26.18 -1.45
N GLU A 351 -17.18 27.46 -1.54
CA GLU A 351 -16.24 27.91 -2.58
C GLU A 351 -14.86 27.26 -2.45
N MET A 352 -14.29 27.17 -1.25
CA MET A 352 -13.01 26.50 -1.00
C MET A 352 -13.03 25.02 -1.42
N ARG A 353 -14.18 24.34 -1.31
CA ARG A 353 -14.32 22.96 -1.78
C ARG A 353 -14.12 22.81 -3.27
N LYS A 354 -14.29 23.85 -4.11
CA LYS A 354 -13.90 23.77 -5.53
C LYS A 354 -12.40 23.57 -5.68
N ASP A 355 -11.63 24.27 -4.86
CA ASP A 355 -10.17 24.28 -4.91
C ASP A 355 -9.53 23.04 -4.25
N LEU A 356 -10.22 22.42 -3.28
CA LEU A 356 -9.74 21.27 -2.50
C LEU A 356 -10.65 20.05 -2.73
N GLN A 357 -10.13 19.06 -3.43
CA GLN A 357 -10.84 17.84 -3.80
C GLN A 357 -10.16 16.59 -3.22
N ILE A 358 -10.86 15.46 -3.20
CA ILE A 358 -10.33 14.18 -2.68
C ILE A 358 -10.59 13.04 -3.67
N VAL A 359 -9.61 12.15 -3.78
CA VAL A 359 -9.76 10.80 -4.32
C VAL A 359 -9.62 9.82 -3.15
N PHE A 360 -10.66 9.04 -2.88
CA PHE A 360 -10.72 8.09 -1.76
C PHE A 360 -9.99 6.77 -2.07
N GLN A 361 -9.59 6.06 -1.01
CA GLN A 361 -8.89 4.77 -1.06
C GLN A 361 -9.65 3.68 -1.81
N ASP A 362 -10.97 3.62 -1.66
CA ASP A 362 -11.80 2.64 -2.37
C ASP A 362 -12.70 3.32 -3.41
N PRO A 363 -12.37 3.16 -4.71
CA PRO A 363 -13.23 3.63 -5.80
C PRO A 363 -14.63 3.05 -5.76
N PHE A 364 -14.78 1.80 -5.29
CA PHE A 364 -16.05 1.09 -5.24
C PHE A 364 -17.00 1.72 -4.23
N ALA A 365 -16.50 2.04 -3.03
CA ALA A 365 -17.27 2.74 -2.02
C ALA A 365 -17.58 4.21 -2.42
N SER A 366 -16.75 4.81 -3.27
CA SER A 366 -16.86 6.23 -3.63
C SER A 366 -17.84 6.54 -4.78
N LEU A 367 -18.20 5.54 -5.60
CA LEU A 367 -19.11 5.66 -6.75
C LEU A 367 -20.43 4.95 -6.46
N ASP A 368 -21.58 5.59 -6.70
CA ASP A 368 -22.89 4.90 -6.57
C ASP A 368 -23.01 3.87 -7.71
N PRO A 369 -23.11 2.55 -7.40
CA PRO A 369 -23.16 1.50 -8.42
C PRO A 369 -24.43 1.56 -9.29
N ARG A 370 -25.43 2.34 -8.89
CA ARG A 370 -26.72 2.49 -9.58
C ARG A 370 -26.75 3.69 -10.52
N LEU A 371 -25.70 4.51 -10.54
CA LEU A 371 -25.61 5.69 -11.41
C LEU A 371 -24.63 5.44 -12.56
N PRO A 372 -24.94 5.92 -13.79
CA PRO A 372 -23.96 5.99 -14.85
C PRO A 372 -22.75 6.84 -14.44
N ILE A 373 -21.57 6.47 -14.91
CA ILE A 373 -20.33 7.16 -14.53
C ILE A 373 -20.31 8.63 -14.98
N GLY A 374 -20.99 8.96 -16.08
CA GLY A 374 -21.15 10.35 -16.52
C GLY A 374 -21.93 11.20 -15.51
N ASP A 375 -22.97 10.64 -14.87
CA ASP A 375 -23.72 11.33 -13.82
C ASP A 375 -22.90 11.43 -12.53
N ALA A 376 -22.11 10.40 -12.19
CA ALA A 376 -21.20 10.44 -11.04
C ALA A 376 -20.11 11.52 -11.18
N ILE A 377 -19.58 11.72 -12.40
CA ILE A 377 -18.61 12.80 -12.70
C ILE A 377 -19.32 14.17 -12.74
N ALA A 378 -20.58 14.23 -13.20
CA ALA A 378 -21.35 15.47 -13.26
C ALA A 378 -21.87 15.94 -11.89
N GLU A 379 -21.99 15.06 -10.90
CA GLU A 379 -22.54 15.37 -9.57
C GLU A 379 -21.89 16.60 -8.90
N PRO A 380 -20.54 16.74 -8.83
CA PRO A 380 -19.91 17.95 -8.32
C PRO A 380 -20.30 19.20 -9.12
N LEU A 381 -20.38 19.11 -10.44
CA LEU A 381 -20.75 20.24 -11.32
C LEU A 381 -22.19 20.70 -11.05
N ALA A 382 -23.11 19.74 -10.90
CA ALA A 382 -24.51 19.99 -10.59
C ALA A 382 -24.68 20.65 -9.21
N ASN A 383 -23.92 20.19 -8.20
CA ASN A 383 -23.93 20.77 -6.85
C ASN A 383 -23.48 22.24 -6.82
N PHE A 384 -22.72 22.69 -7.81
CA PHE A 384 -22.32 24.08 -8.00
C PHE A 384 -23.16 24.85 -9.03
N GLY A 385 -24.29 24.29 -9.47
CA GLY A 385 -25.26 24.97 -10.32
C GLY A 385 -24.87 25.10 -11.80
N MET A 386 -23.90 24.32 -12.28
CA MET A 386 -23.53 24.31 -13.70
C MET A 386 -24.69 23.82 -14.57
N PRO A 387 -25.01 24.45 -15.72
CA PRO A 387 -26.06 23.98 -16.62
C PRO A 387 -25.79 22.58 -17.21
N LYS A 388 -26.82 21.75 -17.41
CA LYS A 388 -26.65 20.35 -17.86
C LYS A 388 -25.90 20.20 -19.19
N ALA A 389 -26.04 21.16 -20.11
CA ALA A 389 -25.30 21.16 -21.37
C ALA A 389 -23.77 21.30 -21.15
N GLU A 390 -23.37 22.23 -20.29
CA GLU A 390 -21.97 22.44 -19.89
C GLU A 390 -21.44 21.26 -19.07
N GLN A 391 -22.27 20.68 -18.19
CA GLN A 391 -21.91 19.46 -17.46
C GLN A 391 -21.55 18.33 -18.42
N ASN A 392 -22.40 18.07 -19.42
CA ASN A 392 -22.18 17.00 -20.38
C ASN A 392 -20.89 17.22 -21.18
N GLN A 393 -20.63 18.44 -21.63
CA GLN A 393 -19.38 18.77 -22.33
C GLN A 393 -18.17 18.53 -21.43
N ARG A 394 -18.22 19.02 -20.19
CA ARG A 394 -17.13 18.87 -19.22
C ARG A 394 -16.86 17.40 -18.88
N VAL A 395 -17.90 16.58 -18.74
CA VAL A 395 -17.76 15.12 -18.52
C VAL A 395 -16.99 14.47 -19.66
N MET A 396 -17.28 14.83 -20.92
CA MET A 396 -16.57 14.26 -22.08
C MET A 396 -15.08 14.65 -22.08
N GLU A 397 -14.77 15.90 -21.79
CA GLU A 397 -13.39 16.38 -21.66
C GLU A 397 -12.64 15.63 -20.55
N LEU A 398 -13.28 15.43 -19.39
CA LEU A 398 -12.67 14.74 -18.26
C LEU A 398 -12.41 13.26 -18.55
N LEU A 399 -13.34 12.59 -19.25
CA LEU A 399 -13.15 11.20 -19.67
C LEU A 399 -11.93 11.08 -20.59
N GLU A 400 -11.81 11.93 -21.60
CA GLU A 400 -10.65 11.94 -22.49
C GLU A 400 -9.35 12.24 -21.74
N LEU A 401 -9.39 13.22 -20.83
CA LEU A 401 -8.24 13.62 -20.02
C LEU A 401 -7.67 12.48 -19.17
N VAL A 402 -8.54 11.59 -18.65
CA VAL A 402 -8.11 10.40 -17.89
C VAL A 402 -7.89 9.16 -18.75
N GLY A 403 -7.98 9.27 -20.08
CA GLY A 403 -7.74 8.20 -21.05
C GLY A 403 -8.92 7.23 -21.22
N LEU A 404 -10.15 7.69 -20.99
CA LEU A 404 -11.39 6.95 -21.23
C LEU A 404 -12.11 7.50 -22.47
N GLN A 405 -12.93 6.64 -23.09
CA GLN A 405 -13.72 7.01 -24.27
C GLN A 405 -15.00 7.75 -23.86
N ARG A 406 -15.50 8.63 -24.73
CA ARG A 406 -16.72 9.42 -24.47
C ARG A 406 -17.97 8.55 -24.27
N ASP A 407 -18.09 7.45 -25.01
CA ASP A 407 -19.21 6.51 -24.93
C ASP A 407 -19.28 5.79 -23.57
N HIS A 408 -18.21 5.81 -22.78
CA HIS A 408 -18.21 5.24 -21.44
C HIS A 408 -19.14 5.99 -20.47
N ALA A 409 -19.52 7.25 -20.76
CA ALA A 409 -20.34 8.07 -19.86
C ALA A 409 -21.69 7.42 -19.46
N SER A 410 -22.27 6.60 -20.35
CA SER A 410 -23.56 5.93 -20.11
C SER A 410 -23.44 4.58 -19.38
N ARG A 411 -22.21 4.11 -19.13
CA ARG A 411 -21.94 2.83 -18.47
C ARG A 411 -21.89 2.96 -16.95
N TYR A 412 -22.06 1.84 -16.26
CA TYR A 412 -22.08 1.73 -14.80
C TYR A 412 -20.71 1.34 -14.23
N PRO A 413 -20.40 1.67 -12.96
CA PRO A 413 -19.11 1.37 -12.33
C PRO A 413 -18.69 -0.11 -12.38
N SER A 414 -19.65 -1.04 -12.38
CA SER A 414 -19.39 -2.48 -12.46
C SER A 414 -18.81 -2.93 -13.80
N GLU A 415 -19.00 -2.15 -14.86
CA GLU A 415 -18.55 -2.45 -16.22
C GLU A 415 -17.08 -2.04 -16.48
N PHE A 416 -16.42 -1.46 -15.48
CA PHE A 416 -15.04 -0.99 -15.57
C PHE A 416 -14.07 -1.87 -14.78
N SER A 417 -12.82 -1.92 -15.20
CA SER A 417 -11.72 -2.49 -14.39
C SER A 417 -11.41 -1.60 -13.18
N GLY A 418 -10.69 -2.14 -12.19
CA GLY A 418 -10.24 -1.36 -11.01
C GLY A 418 -9.49 -0.08 -11.38
N GLY A 419 -8.57 -0.16 -12.36
CA GLY A 419 -7.84 1.01 -12.84
C GLY A 419 -8.69 2.04 -13.56
N GLN A 420 -9.68 1.60 -14.35
CA GLN A 420 -10.63 2.52 -14.99
C GLN A 420 -11.54 3.19 -13.96
N ARG A 421 -11.99 2.46 -12.93
CA ARG A 421 -12.72 3.05 -11.80
C ARG A 421 -11.88 4.10 -11.06
N GLN A 422 -10.60 3.84 -10.85
CA GLN A 422 -9.69 4.83 -10.27
C GLN A 422 -9.60 6.09 -11.15
N ARG A 423 -9.47 5.92 -12.48
CA ARG A 423 -9.47 7.04 -13.45
C ARG A 423 -10.77 7.84 -13.40
N ILE A 424 -11.92 7.18 -13.25
CA ILE A 424 -13.23 7.83 -13.06
C ILE A 424 -13.25 8.63 -11.76
N ALA A 425 -12.74 8.08 -10.65
CA ALA A 425 -12.65 8.79 -9.38
C ALA A 425 -11.74 10.04 -9.48
N ILE A 426 -10.63 9.95 -10.21
CA ILE A 426 -9.75 11.09 -10.52
C ILE A 426 -10.50 12.12 -11.39
N ALA A 427 -11.19 11.69 -12.45
CA ALA A 427 -12.00 12.58 -13.30
C ALA A 427 -13.06 13.35 -12.50
N ARG A 428 -13.74 12.66 -11.58
CA ARG A 428 -14.72 13.28 -10.67
C ARG A 428 -14.07 14.34 -9.77
N ALA A 429 -12.89 14.07 -9.20
CA ALA A 429 -12.15 15.04 -8.40
C ALA A 429 -11.68 16.25 -9.22
N LEU A 430 -11.38 16.07 -10.51
CA LEU A 430 -10.97 17.14 -11.43
C LEU A 430 -12.14 18.00 -11.96
N ALA A 431 -13.39 17.61 -11.68
CA ALA A 431 -14.55 18.22 -12.29
C ALA A 431 -14.60 19.74 -12.09
N LEU A 432 -14.23 20.20 -10.90
CA LEU A 432 -14.30 21.61 -10.49
C LEU A 432 -13.01 22.41 -10.72
N ASN A 433 -12.03 21.87 -11.46
CA ASN A 433 -10.69 22.47 -11.65
C ASN A 433 -9.98 22.80 -10.32
N PRO A 434 -9.74 21.80 -9.44
CA PRO A 434 -9.11 22.04 -8.15
C PRO A 434 -7.68 22.53 -8.29
N LYS A 435 -7.16 23.14 -7.22
CA LYS A 435 -5.73 23.45 -7.07
C LYS A 435 -5.01 22.44 -6.18
N VAL A 436 -5.74 21.83 -5.25
CA VAL A 436 -5.23 20.84 -4.30
C VAL A 436 -6.09 19.57 -4.38
N ILE A 437 -5.43 18.42 -4.55
CA ILE A 437 -6.08 17.12 -4.49
C ILE A 437 -5.45 16.28 -3.36
N ALA A 438 -6.29 15.87 -2.43
CA ALA A 438 -6.00 14.85 -1.44
C ALA A 438 -6.16 13.47 -2.09
N LEU A 439 -5.09 12.68 -2.11
CA LEU A 439 -5.08 11.34 -2.68
C LEU A 439 -4.90 10.34 -1.54
N ASP A 440 -5.99 9.70 -1.11
CA ASP A 440 -5.96 8.68 -0.05
C ASP A 440 -5.68 7.31 -0.67
N GLU A 441 -4.44 6.83 -0.59
CA GLU A 441 -4.01 5.53 -1.14
C GLU A 441 -4.55 5.21 -2.55
N PRO A 442 -4.32 6.09 -3.56
CA PRO A 442 -5.02 6.02 -4.85
C PRO A 442 -4.66 4.81 -5.72
N VAL A 443 -3.76 3.93 -5.26
CA VAL A 443 -3.28 2.78 -6.03
C VAL A 443 -3.13 1.49 -5.21
N SER A 444 -3.54 1.45 -3.94
CA SER A 444 -3.29 0.30 -3.06
C SER A 444 -4.07 -0.94 -3.47
N ALA A 445 -5.28 -0.78 -4.04
CA ALA A 445 -6.13 -1.88 -4.51
C ALA A 445 -5.89 -2.28 -5.99
N LEU A 446 -4.80 -1.82 -6.61
CA LEU A 446 -4.54 -2.03 -8.04
C LEU A 446 -3.34 -2.95 -8.28
N ASP A 447 -3.49 -3.83 -9.28
CA ASP A 447 -2.41 -4.64 -9.84
C ASP A 447 -1.23 -3.77 -10.27
N VAL A 448 -0.01 -4.31 -10.16
CA VAL A 448 1.25 -3.60 -10.44
C VAL A 448 1.24 -2.85 -11.78
N SER A 449 0.82 -3.50 -12.88
CA SER A 449 0.79 -2.84 -14.19
C SER A 449 -0.23 -1.71 -14.30
N VAL A 450 -1.36 -1.83 -13.57
CA VAL A 450 -2.43 -0.84 -13.56
C VAL A 450 -2.04 0.34 -12.68
N ARG A 451 -1.41 0.07 -11.53
CA ARG A 451 -0.81 1.05 -10.62
C ARG A 451 0.13 1.99 -11.39
N ALA A 452 1.09 1.45 -12.14
CA ALA A 452 2.02 2.26 -12.95
C ALA A 452 1.29 3.22 -13.90
N GLY A 453 0.25 2.74 -14.59
CA GLY A 453 -0.56 3.57 -15.48
C GLY A 453 -1.33 4.70 -14.77
N VAL A 454 -1.79 4.49 -13.54
CA VAL A 454 -2.45 5.53 -12.73
C VAL A 454 -1.44 6.55 -12.19
N LEU A 455 -0.26 6.10 -11.74
CA LEU A 455 0.80 7.01 -11.27
C LEU A 455 1.30 7.92 -12.39
N ASN A 456 1.50 7.36 -13.60
CA ASN A 456 1.83 8.14 -14.79
C ASN A 456 0.74 9.18 -15.11
N LEU A 457 -0.54 8.80 -15.01
CA LEU A 457 -1.65 9.74 -15.21
C LEU A 457 -1.61 10.88 -14.18
N LEU A 458 -1.41 10.58 -12.89
CA LEU A 458 -1.32 11.61 -11.86
C LEU A 458 -0.16 12.58 -12.14
N ALA A 459 1.00 12.07 -12.52
CA ALA A 459 2.14 12.92 -12.87
C ALA A 459 1.86 13.81 -14.10
N GLU A 460 1.23 13.27 -15.14
CA GLU A 460 0.78 14.05 -16.31
C GLU A 460 -0.22 15.15 -15.95
N LEU A 461 -1.18 14.85 -15.06
CA LEU A 461 -2.19 15.80 -14.61
C LEU A 461 -1.57 16.90 -13.75
N GLN A 462 -0.61 16.56 -12.88
CA GLN A 462 0.14 17.52 -12.09
C GLN A 462 0.81 18.55 -12.97
N GLU A 463 1.51 18.09 -14.02
CA GLU A 463 2.23 18.96 -14.94
C GLU A 463 1.26 19.81 -15.80
N LYS A 464 0.24 19.18 -16.41
CA LYS A 464 -0.69 19.86 -17.31
C LYS A 464 -1.58 20.89 -16.60
N LEU A 465 -1.96 20.63 -15.36
CA LEU A 465 -2.95 21.42 -14.63
C LEU A 465 -2.36 22.19 -13.44
N ASN A 466 -1.05 22.09 -13.19
CA ASN A 466 -0.35 22.66 -12.05
C ASN A 466 -1.03 22.30 -10.70
N LEU A 467 -1.37 21.02 -10.55
CA LEU A 467 -2.05 20.53 -9.34
C LEU A 467 -1.06 20.36 -8.19
N SER A 468 -1.53 20.58 -6.97
CA SER A 468 -0.79 20.26 -5.75
C SER A 468 -1.37 18.99 -5.13
N TYR A 469 -0.53 18.01 -4.81
CA TYR A 469 -0.98 16.72 -4.29
C TYR A 469 -0.61 16.53 -2.82
N LEU A 470 -1.59 16.21 -1.99
CA LEU A 470 -1.37 15.59 -0.69
C LEU A 470 -1.58 14.09 -0.85
N PHE A 471 -0.48 13.32 -0.92
CA PHE A 471 -0.49 11.90 -1.23
C PHE A 471 -0.36 11.06 0.05
N VAL A 472 -1.42 10.36 0.45
CA VAL A 472 -1.38 9.43 1.58
C VAL A 472 -1.07 8.03 1.06
N SER A 473 -0.04 7.38 1.60
CA SER A 473 0.36 6.04 1.20
C SER A 473 1.10 5.29 2.31
N HIS A 474 1.01 3.97 2.29
CA HIS A 474 1.89 3.09 3.06
C HIS A 474 3.00 2.45 2.20
N ASP A 475 2.91 2.57 0.87
CA ASP A 475 3.91 2.09 -0.09
C ASP A 475 4.96 3.19 -0.33
N LEU A 476 6.15 3.01 0.25
CA LEU A 476 7.27 3.94 0.14
C LEU A 476 7.93 3.93 -1.25
N ALA A 477 7.85 2.82 -1.99
CA ALA A 477 8.41 2.75 -3.33
C ALA A 477 7.59 3.63 -4.29
N VAL A 478 6.27 3.64 -4.13
CA VAL A 478 5.39 4.60 -4.83
C VAL A 478 5.71 6.03 -4.43
N VAL A 479 5.90 6.30 -3.13
CA VAL A 479 6.19 7.66 -2.64
C VAL A 479 7.47 8.23 -3.24
N GLN A 480 8.54 7.45 -3.33
CA GLN A 480 9.79 7.90 -3.96
C GLN A 480 9.58 8.35 -5.41
N HIS A 481 8.64 7.71 -6.11
CA HIS A 481 8.40 7.98 -7.51
C HIS A 481 7.53 9.23 -7.74
N VAL A 482 6.57 9.51 -6.85
CA VAL A 482 5.50 10.50 -7.11
C VAL A 482 5.59 11.76 -6.25
N ALA A 483 6.28 11.71 -5.13
CA ALA A 483 6.30 12.79 -4.15
C ALA A 483 7.57 13.64 -4.27
N ASP A 484 7.43 14.95 -4.13
CA ASP A 484 8.55 15.88 -4.01
C ASP A 484 9.08 15.92 -2.57
N ASP A 485 8.15 15.99 -1.62
CA ASP A 485 8.39 16.11 -0.19
C ASP A 485 7.67 14.98 0.56
N ILE A 486 8.20 14.57 1.71
CA ILE A 486 7.62 13.50 2.55
C ILE A 486 7.48 13.96 4.00
N ALA A 487 6.43 13.48 4.66
CA ALA A 487 6.21 13.58 6.09
C ALA A 487 5.91 12.19 6.66
N VAL A 488 6.81 11.70 7.51
CA VAL A 488 6.73 10.37 8.14
C VAL A 488 6.01 10.52 9.48
N MET A 489 4.86 9.86 9.61
CA MET A 489 3.98 9.91 10.76
C MET A 489 4.10 8.65 11.62
N TYR A 490 4.24 8.85 12.92
CA TYR A 490 4.23 7.78 13.93
C TYR A 490 3.38 8.18 15.12
N LEU A 491 2.37 7.37 15.44
CA LEU A 491 1.40 7.60 16.52
C LEU A 491 0.98 9.08 16.63
N GLY A 492 0.28 9.62 15.63
CA GLY A 492 -0.29 10.96 15.73
C GLY A 492 0.67 12.12 15.49
N GLY A 493 2.00 11.90 15.38
CA GLY A 493 2.98 12.98 15.20
C GLY A 493 3.89 12.75 13.99
N ILE A 494 4.41 13.84 13.41
CA ILE A 494 5.44 13.78 12.37
C ILE A 494 6.80 13.58 13.05
N VAL A 495 7.52 12.52 12.67
CA VAL A 495 8.83 12.20 13.23
C VAL A 495 9.99 12.58 12.31
N GLU A 496 9.73 12.67 11.01
CA GLU A 496 10.70 13.11 10.02
C GLU A 496 9.97 13.72 8.81
N SER A 497 10.50 14.81 8.25
CA SER A 497 9.96 15.42 7.03
C SER A 497 11.02 16.13 6.21
N GLY A 498 10.84 16.24 4.90
CA GLY A 498 11.78 16.94 4.01
C GLY A 498 11.66 16.45 2.56
N PRO A 499 12.60 16.85 1.68
CA PRO A 499 12.66 16.34 0.32
C PRO A 499 12.78 14.82 0.31
N VAL A 500 12.01 14.16 -0.56
CA VAL A 500 11.99 12.69 -0.69
C VAL A 500 13.39 12.13 -0.91
N ASP A 501 14.15 12.71 -1.86
CA ASP A 501 15.49 12.25 -2.19
C ASP A 501 16.45 12.28 -0.97
N GLU A 502 16.33 13.28 -0.09
CA GLU A 502 17.17 13.36 1.12
C GLU A 502 16.74 12.35 2.18
N VAL A 503 15.43 12.26 2.47
CA VAL A 503 14.91 11.36 3.51
C VAL A 503 15.13 9.89 3.15
N PHE A 504 15.05 9.53 1.86
CA PHE A 504 15.34 8.17 1.40
C PHE A 504 16.83 7.86 1.40
N ALA A 505 17.68 8.80 0.99
CA ALA A 505 19.12 8.58 0.95
C ALA A 505 19.77 8.59 2.35
N ARG A 506 19.27 9.44 3.26
CA ARG A 506 19.81 9.64 4.61
C ARG A 506 18.71 9.80 5.66
N PRO A 507 17.92 8.75 5.91
CA PRO A 507 16.91 8.76 6.97
C PRO A 507 17.55 8.95 8.35
N GLN A 508 17.19 10.04 9.03
CA GLN A 508 17.74 10.43 10.32
C GLN A 508 16.96 9.82 11.49
N HIS A 509 15.66 9.59 11.34
CA HIS A 509 14.86 9.01 12.42
C HIS A 509 14.93 7.47 12.39
N PRO A 510 15.19 6.79 13.52
CA PRO A 510 15.29 5.32 13.57
C PRO A 510 14.04 4.57 13.07
N TYR A 511 12.85 5.15 13.22
CA TYR A 511 11.63 4.60 12.63
C TYR A 511 11.62 4.70 11.09
N THR A 512 12.03 5.84 10.51
CA THR A 512 12.13 6.00 9.05
C THR A 512 13.12 5.01 8.46
N GLN A 513 14.27 4.80 9.12
CA GLN A 513 15.22 3.75 8.75
C GLN A 513 14.58 2.37 8.74
N ALA A 514 13.80 2.04 9.78
CA ALA A 514 13.13 0.75 9.85
C ALA A 514 12.08 0.57 8.74
N LEU A 515 11.26 1.60 8.48
CA LEU A 515 10.28 1.58 7.38
C LEU A 515 10.96 1.35 6.03
N LEU A 516 12.00 2.14 5.69
CA LEU A 516 12.73 2.02 4.42
C LEU A 516 13.43 0.65 4.30
N SER A 517 13.97 0.12 5.39
CA SER A 517 14.61 -1.20 5.41
C SER A 517 13.64 -2.36 5.17
N ALA A 518 12.34 -2.14 5.41
CA ALA A 518 11.29 -3.15 5.28
C ALA A 518 10.66 -3.22 3.87
N VAL A 519 10.87 -2.20 3.03
CA VAL A 519 10.37 -2.15 1.65
C VAL A 519 11.06 -3.22 0.80
N PRO A 520 10.37 -4.22 0.23
CA PRO A 520 11.02 -5.24 -0.59
C PRO A 520 11.63 -4.68 -1.89
N ILE A 521 12.81 -5.16 -2.28
CA ILE A 521 13.42 -4.81 -3.57
C ILE A 521 13.16 -5.94 -4.59
N PRO A 522 12.67 -5.64 -5.80
CA PRO A 522 12.41 -6.63 -6.86
C PRO A 522 13.71 -7.07 -7.57
N ASP A 523 14.75 -7.39 -6.80
CA ASP A 523 16.02 -7.96 -7.25
C ASP A 523 16.45 -9.06 -6.28
N PRO A 524 16.42 -10.34 -6.71
CA PRO A 524 16.71 -11.46 -5.82
C PRO A 524 18.11 -11.44 -5.20
N LYS A 525 19.11 -10.91 -5.92
CA LYS A 525 20.50 -10.85 -5.44
C LYS A 525 20.66 -9.79 -4.36
N VAL A 526 20.03 -8.64 -4.56
CA VAL A 526 20.04 -7.52 -3.59
C VAL A 526 19.22 -7.88 -2.37
N GLU A 527 17.99 -8.39 -2.56
CA GLU A 527 17.04 -8.60 -1.47
C GLU A 527 17.49 -9.71 -0.51
N ARG A 528 18.07 -10.81 -1.00
CA ARG A 528 18.50 -11.94 -0.15
C ARG A 528 19.66 -11.61 0.79
N VAL A 529 20.51 -10.64 0.44
CA VAL A 529 21.65 -10.20 1.28
C VAL A 529 21.32 -9.01 2.17
N ARG A 530 20.15 -8.41 1.99
CA ARG A 530 19.76 -7.19 2.68
C ARG A 530 19.46 -7.45 4.15
N LYS A 531 19.99 -6.59 5.01
CA LYS A 531 19.66 -6.58 6.44
C LYS A 531 18.45 -5.69 6.69
N ARG A 532 17.34 -6.28 7.14
CA ARG A 532 16.13 -5.55 7.53
C ARG A 532 16.18 -5.20 9.01
N ILE A 533 15.68 -4.02 9.38
CA ILE A 533 15.52 -3.62 10.78
C ILE A 533 14.15 -4.12 11.24
N ILE A 534 14.12 -5.23 11.96
CA ILE A 534 12.88 -5.79 12.49
C ILE A 534 12.53 -5.04 13.78
N LEU A 535 11.42 -4.30 13.73
CA LEU A 535 10.88 -3.66 14.92
C LEU A 535 10.30 -4.70 15.87
N GLN A 536 10.77 -4.71 17.12
CA GLN A 536 10.26 -5.59 18.16
C GLN A 536 9.10 -4.96 18.91
N GLY A 537 8.14 -5.79 19.35
CA GLY A 537 6.94 -5.35 20.07
C GLY A 537 5.85 -4.77 19.17
N ASP A 538 4.63 -4.68 19.73
CA ASP A 538 3.46 -4.09 19.04
C ASP A 538 3.54 -2.57 19.02
N LEU A 539 2.89 -1.97 18.01
CA LEU A 539 2.59 -0.54 18.00
C LEU A 539 1.88 -0.15 19.32
N PRO A 540 2.43 0.78 20.12
CA PRO A 540 1.76 1.23 21.33
C PRO A 540 0.35 1.72 21.04
N SER A 541 -0.58 1.47 21.96
CA SER A 541 -1.95 1.94 21.78
C SER A 541 -1.96 3.47 21.69
N PRO A 542 -2.58 4.07 20.66
CA PRO A 542 -2.74 5.52 20.61
C PRO A 542 -3.62 6.04 21.77
N ALA A 543 -4.27 5.14 22.52
CA ALA A 543 -5.03 5.49 23.72
C ALA A 543 -4.17 5.73 24.96
N ASN A 544 -2.95 5.19 24.98
CA ASN A 544 -1.98 5.38 26.05
C ASN A 544 -0.58 5.47 25.41
N PRO A 545 -0.31 6.56 24.66
CA PRO A 545 0.97 6.72 24.00
C PRO A 545 2.08 6.90 25.04
N PRO A 546 3.33 6.49 24.73
CA PRO A 546 4.47 6.78 25.61
C PRO A 546 4.60 8.28 25.89
N THR A 547 4.97 8.63 27.13
CA THR A 547 5.02 10.03 27.60
C THR A 547 6.14 10.84 26.95
N GLY A 548 7.31 10.23 26.74
CA GLY A 548 8.45 10.85 26.06
C GLY A 548 8.42 10.69 24.54
N CYS A 549 9.51 10.18 23.96
CA CYS A 549 9.55 9.83 22.55
C CYS A 549 8.58 8.67 22.27
N ARG A 550 7.55 8.90 21.46
CA ARG A 550 6.52 7.88 21.16
C ARG A 550 7.09 6.57 20.61
N PHE A 551 8.26 6.61 19.96
CA PHE A 551 8.93 5.43 19.39
C PHE A 551 9.91 4.72 20.35
N HIS A 552 10.18 5.25 21.55
CA HIS A 552 11.27 4.75 22.42
C HIS A 552 11.12 3.28 22.85
N THR A 553 9.91 2.73 22.80
CA THR A 553 9.62 1.32 23.15
C THR A 553 9.99 0.36 22.04
N ARG A 554 10.07 0.83 20.78
CA ARG A 554 10.40 0.05 19.58
C ARG A 554 11.71 0.51 18.92
N CYS A 555 12.38 1.50 19.51
CA CYS A 555 13.58 2.11 18.96
C CYS A 555 14.81 1.19 19.08
N HIS A 556 15.23 0.62 17.94
CA HIS A 556 16.35 -0.32 17.86
C HIS A 556 17.72 0.29 18.22
N VAL A 557 17.89 1.61 18.08
CA VAL A 557 19.13 2.30 18.49
C VAL A 557 19.14 2.73 19.95
N ARG A 558 18.01 2.68 20.67
CA ARG A 558 17.94 3.21 22.04
C ARG A 558 18.92 2.52 22.99
N ALA A 559 19.12 1.21 22.81
CA ALA A 559 20.05 0.42 23.62
C ALA A 559 21.53 0.79 23.39
N THR A 560 21.85 1.49 22.31
CA THR A 560 23.21 1.93 21.99
C THR A 560 23.48 3.39 22.39
N LEU A 561 22.47 4.12 22.88
CA LEU A 561 22.60 5.48 23.36
C LEU A 561 23.25 5.53 24.75
N SER A 562 23.79 6.70 25.11
CA SER A 562 24.23 6.94 26.50
C SER A 562 23.03 6.83 27.47
N PRO A 563 23.26 6.46 28.74
CA PRO A 563 22.19 6.38 29.73
C PRO A 563 21.37 7.67 29.86
N GLU A 564 22.00 8.85 29.73
CA GLU A 564 21.29 10.13 29.81
C GLU A 564 20.33 10.32 28.63
N LEU A 565 20.79 10.05 27.40
CA LEU A 565 19.94 10.15 26.20
C LEU A 565 18.83 9.09 26.19
N ALA A 566 19.14 7.87 26.62
CA ALA A 566 18.16 6.79 26.72
C ALA A 566 17.05 7.09 27.75
N ALA A 567 17.39 7.77 28.85
CA ALA A 567 16.44 8.27 29.85
C ALA A 567 15.61 9.44 29.30
N LYS A 568 16.25 10.38 28.59
CA LYS A 568 15.56 11.49 27.93
C LYS A 568 14.49 11.03 26.94
N CYS A 569 14.75 9.94 26.21
CA CYS A 569 13.75 9.33 25.33
C CYS A 569 12.49 8.82 26.06
N VAL A 570 12.56 8.53 27.36
CA VAL A 570 11.42 8.08 28.17
C VAL A 570 10.64 9.27 28.74
N SER A 571 11.36 10.30 29.21
CA SER A 571 10.75 11.44 29.89
C SER A 571 10.25 12.52 28.94
N ASP A 572 10.99 12.78 27.85
CA ASP A 572 10.82 14.00 27.05
C ASP A 572 10.41 13.67 25.62
N ARG A 573 9.45 14.44 25.11
CA ARG A 573 9.06 14.36 23.70
C ARG A 573 10.04 15.18 22.86
N PRO A 574 10.68 14.60 21.83
CA PRO A 574 11.53 15.36 20.93
C PRO A 574 10.67 16.29 20.05
N GLU A 575 11.12 17.52 19.86
CA GLU A 575 10.53 18.48 18.92
C GLU A 575 11.04 18.24 17.50
N LEU A 576 10.23 18.59 16.51
CA LEU A 576 10.61 18.49 15.10
C LEU A 576 11.60 19.63 14.76
N THR A 577 12.89 19.31 14.70
CA THR A 577 13.96 20.31 14.50
C THR A 577 14.59 20.20 13.12
N SER A 578 14.94 21.34 12.51
CA SER A 578 15.58 21.37 11.20
C SER A 578 17.02 20.85 11.27
N ARG A 579 17.37 19.97 10.34
CA ARG A 579 18.71 19.43 10.11
C ARG A 579 18.95 19.35 8.61
N LYS A 580 19.88 20.17 8.10
CA LYS A 580 20.12 20.33 6.65
C LYS A 580 18.81 20.71 5.93
N SER A 581 18.34 19.92 4.95
CA SER A 581 17.09 20.19 4.23
C SER A 581 15.88 19.40 4.76
N SER A 582 16.06 18.58 5.82
CA SER A 582 14.99 17.83 6.47
C SER A 582 14.76 18.29 7.92
N ARG A 583 13.66 17.87 8.52
CA ARG A 583 13.32 18.08 9.93
C ARG A 583 13.10 16.74 10.61
N VAL A 584 13.60 16.57 11.82
CA VAL A 584 13.55 15.30 12.55
C VAL A 584 13.20 15.52 14.03
N ALA A 585 12.30 14.68 14.54
CA ALA A 585 11.91 14.65 15.95
C ALA A 585 12.60 13.46 16.66
N CYS A 586 13.91 13.59 16.90
CA CYS A 586 14.72 12.58 17.58
C CYS A 586 15.71 13.25 18.53
N HIS A 587 15.89 12.69 19.74
CA HIS A 587 16.94 13.16 20.68
C HIS A 587 18.35 12.77 20.23
N ALA A 588 18.48 11.75 19.38
CA ALA A 588 19.74 11.26 18.81
C ALA A 588 19.54 10.95 17.31
N PRO A 589 19.38 11.97 16.45
CA PRO A 589 19.20 11.78 15.02
C PRO A 589 20.45 11.12 14.42
N LEU A 590 20.23 10.20 13.49
CA LEU A 590 21.27 9.46 12.80
C LEU A 590 21.82 10.30 11.63
N ASN A 591 23.08 10.08 11.27
CA ASN A 591 23.79 10.86 10.24
C ASN A 591 23.81 10.19 8.87
#